data_AF-A0A177DU07-F1
#
_entry.id   AF-A0A177DU07-F1
#
_cell.length_a   1.000
_cell.length_b   1.000
_cell.length_c   1.000
_cell.angle_alpha   90.00
_cell.angle_beta   90.00
_cell.angle_gamma   90.00
#
_symmetry.space_group_name_H-M   'P 1'
#
loop_
_entity.id
_entity.type
_entity.pdbx_description
1 polymer ?
#
loop_
_entity_poly.entity_id
_entity_poly.type
_entity_poly.pdbx_seq_one_letter_code
_entity_poly.pdbx_strand_id
1 'polypeptide(L)'
;MADEEGASPRELVLEACRRNNTELLEETLKDLAAAASKSGKKPEDHVADILNNTRDGVGNGCLHVAATYGSFEVIDMLLDQEGLEIDEIDRMEQDTPLHKAVRYVNSLEKSVWPHGHSIVAMLLDAGCDPRIRNKAKLKPIELADPRNTELRSMLQKGEVSMLMSGDVVEDDDDGPTGSASDSD
;
A
#
# COMPACT_ATOMS: atom_id res chain seq x y z
N MET A 1 -35.77 -22.94 -0.53
CA MET A 1 -35.46 -21.67 0.15
C MET A 1 -34.10 -21.29 -0.37
N ALA A 2 -34.01 -20.23 -1.16
CA ALA A 2 -32.71 -19.71 -1.55
C ALA A 2 -32.23 -18.96 -0.32
N ASP A 3 -31.18 -19.46 0.32
CA ASP A 3 -30.47 -18.68 1.32
C ASP A 3 -30.02 -17.41 0.58
N GLU A 4 -30.61 -16.26 0.92
CA GLU A 4 -30.09 -14.94 0.59
C GLU A 4 -28.79 -14.78 1.38
N GLU A 5 -27.77 -15.52 0.97
CA GLU A 5 -26.42 -15.34 1.46
C GLU A 5 -25.96 -14.00 0.88
N GLY A 6 -26.17 -12.95 1.67
CA GLY A 6 -25.73 -11.60 1.34
C GLY A 6 -24.24 -11.58 1.00
N ALA A 7 -23.80 -10.54 0.30
CA ALA A 7 -22.40 -10.39 -0.09
C ALA A 7 -21.49 -10.57 1.15
N SER A 8 -20.48 -11.42 1.02
CA SER A 8 -19.52 -11.65 2.09
C SER A 8 -18.75 -10.36 2.42
N PRO A 9 -18.21 -10.21 3.65
CA PRO A 9 -17.45 -9.01 4.00
C PRO A 9 -16.30 -8.72 3.02
N ARG A 10 -15.67 -9.76 2.47
CA ARG A 10 -14.60 -9.62 1.46
C ARG A 10 -15.12 -9.00 0.16
N GLU A 11 -16.30 -9.43 -0.28
CA GLU A 11 -16.94 -8.87 -1.49
C GLU A 11 -17.37 -7.43 -1.26
N LEU A 12 -17.88 -7.09 -0.07
CA LEU A 12 -18.25 -5.72 0.29
C LEU A 12 -17.02 -4.79 0.32
N VAL A 13 -15.90 -5.22 0.91
CA VAL A 13 -14.63 -4.48 0.87
C VAL A 13 -14.20 -4.22 -0.59
N LEU A 14 -14.18 -5.26 -1.44
CA LEU A 14 -13.79 -5.10 -2.83
C LEU A 14 -14.74 -4.18 -3.59
N GLU A 15 -16.05 -4.25 -3.31
CA GLU A 15 -17.03 -3.39 -3.97
C GLU A 15 -16.89 -1.93 -3.55
N ALA A 16 -16.61 -1.68 -2.27
CA ALA A 16 -16.26 -0.35 -1.78
C ALA A 16 -15.00 0.19 -2.49
N CYS A 17 -13.97 -0.64 -2.64
CA CYS A 17 -12.74 -0.29 -3.36
C CYS A 17 -12.98 0.04 -4.83
N ARG A 18 -13.94 -0.61 -5.52
CA ARG A 18 -14.23 -0.33 -6.94
C ARG A 18 -15.00 0.97 -7.15
N ARG A 19 -15.88 1.31 -6.19
CA ARG A 19 -16.82 2.44 -6.31
C ARG A 19 -16.41 3.66 -5.53
N ASN A 20 -15.27 3.61 -4.85
CA ASN A 20 -14.85 4.63 -3.89
C ASN A 20 -15.94 4.92 -2.85
N ASN A 21 -16.59 3.86 -2.35
CA ASN A 21 -17.73 3.98 -1.43
C ASN A 21 -17.24 3.86 0.02
N THR A 22 -16.96 5.00 0.64
CA THR A 22 -16.46 5.10 2.01
C THR A 22 -17.47 4.63 3.05
N GLU A 23 -18.75 4.93 2.86
CA GLU A 23 -19.82 4.55 3.79
C GLU A 23 -19.93 3.02 3.90
N LEU A 24 -19.92 2.33 2.75
CA LEU A 24 -19.94 0.88 2.72
C LEU A 24 -18.70 0.28 3.38
N LEU A 25 -17.52 0.85 3.12
CA LEU A 25 -16.29 0.38 3.73
C LEU A 25 -16.33 0.57 5.25
N GLU A 26 -16.75 1.74 5.73
CA GLU A 26 -16.81 2.06 7.15
C GLU A 26 -17.76 1.11 7.90
N GLU A 27 -18.94 0.86 7.34
CA GLU A 27 -19.90 -0.12 7.90
C GLU A 27 -19.29 -1.52 7.93
N THR A 28 -18.68 -1.95 6.83
CA THR A 28 -18.06 -3.29 6.73
C THR A 28 -16.92 -3.45 7.75
N LEU A 29 -16.07 -2.43 7.93
CA LEU A 29 -14.97 -2.46 8.91
C LEU A 29 -15.49 -2.52 10.35
N LYS A 30 -16.58 -1.80 10.67
CA LYS A 30 -17.23 -1.87 12.00
C LYS A 30 -17.78 -3.27 12.28
N ASP A 31 -18.43 -3.88 11.29
CA ASP A 31 -18.97 -5.23 11.44
C ASP A 31 -17.87 -6.28 11.62
N LEU A 32 -16.77 -6.15 10.87
CA LEU A 32 -15.58 -6.98 11.05
C LEU A 32 -15.00 -6.81 12.46
N ALA A 33 -14.80 -5.57 12.92
CA ALA A 33 -14.29 -5.30 14.26
C ALA A 33 -15.21 -5.91 15.36
N ALA A 34 -16.52 -5.81 15.21
CA ALA A 34 -17.47 -6.41 16.15
C ALA A 34 -17.42 -7.95 16.15
N ALA A 35 -17.16 -8.55 14.98
CA ALA A 35 -17.03 -10.00 14.84
C ALA A 35 -15.74 -10.57 15.47
N ALA A 36 -14.72 -9.75 15.72
CA ALA A 36 -13.44 -10.18 16.30
C ALA A 36 -13.61 -10.85 17.68
N SER A 37 -14.59 -10.41 18.48
CA SER A 37 -14.92 -11.02 19.77
C SER A 37 -15.22 -12.52 19.67
N LYS A 38 -15.76 -12.98 18.53
CA LYS A 38 -16.08 -14.39 18.27
C LYS A 38 -14.85 -15.21 17.90
N SER A 39 -13.81 -14.58 17.36
CA SER A 39 -12.56 -15.22 16.94
C SER A 39 -11.47 -15.16 18.02
N GLY A 40 -11.70 -14.45 19.14
CA GLY A 40 -10.73 -14.28 20.23
C GLY A 40 -9.53 -13.41 19.85
N LYS A 41 -9.57 -12.73 18.70
CA LYS A 41 -8.57 -11.78 18.24
C LYS A 41 -8.93 -10.37 18.68
N LYS A 42 -7.94 -9.47 18.72
CA LYS A 42 -8.21 -8.04 18.81
C LYS A 42 -8.96 -7.56 17.55
N PRO A 43 -9.82 -6.54 17.65
CA PRO A 43 -10.55 -6.00 16.50
C PRO A 43 -9.63 -5.64 15.33
N GLU A 44 -8.51 -4.97 15.62
CA GLU A 44 -7.55 -4.48 14.63
C GLU A 44 -6.88 -5.64 13.89
N ASP A 45 -6.36 -6.62 14.63
CA ASP A 45 -5.76 -7.84 14.07
C ASP A 45 -6.74 -8.63 13.21
N HIS A 46 -8.03 -8.68 13.60
CA HIS A 46 -9.04 -9.39 12.84
C HIS A 46 -9.40 -8.67 11.54
N VAL A 47 -9.54 -7.34 11.58
CA VAL A 47 -9.78 -6.51 10.39
C VAL A 47 -8.60 -6.65 9.43
N ALA A 48 -7.37 -6.46 9.90
CA ALA A 48 -6.15 -6.59 9.10
C ALA A 48 -6.06 -7.97 8.43
N ASP A 49 -6.29 -9.05 9.17
CA ASP A 49 -6.28 -10.42 8.64
C ASP A 49 -7.28 -10.60 7.49
N ILE A 50 -8.48 -10.03 7.61
CA ILE A 50 -9.48 -10.09 6.54
C ILE A 50 -9.06 -9.24 5.34
N LEU A 51 -8.59 -8.01 5.54
CA LEU A 51 -8.14 -7.13 4.46
C LEU A 51 -6.94 -7.74 3.69
N ASN A 52 -5.92 -8.19 4.42
CA ASN A 52 -4.69 -8.79 3.87
C ASN A 52 -4.95 -10.10 3.12
N ASN A 53 -6.04 -10.81 3.42
CA ASN A 53 -6.45 -12.04 2.73
C ASN A 53 -7.60 -11.85 1.73
N THR A 54 -8.10 -10.63 1.56
CA THR A 54 -9.15 -10.33 0.58
C THR A 54 -8.55 -10.28 -0.81
N ARG A 55 -9.11 -11.05 -1.74
CA ARG A 55 -8.64 -11.12 -3.13
C ARG A 55 -9.83 -11.11 -4.09
N ASP A 56 -9.72 -10.36 -5.20
CA ASP A 56 -10.67 -10.45 -6.30
C ASP A 56 -10.47 -11.71 -7.16
N GLY A 57 -11.29 -11.86 -8.21
CA GLY A 57 -11.24 -13.04 -9.10
C GLY A 57 -9.93 -13.22 -9.87
N VAL A 58 -9.08 -12.20 -9.96
CA VAL A 58 -7.76 -12.29 -10.62
C VAL A 58 -6.60 -12.24 -9.62
N GLY A 59 -6.89 -12.14 -8.32
CA GLY A 59 -5.90 -12.19 -7.25
C GLY A 59 -5.32 -10.83 -6.86
N ASN A 60 -6.03 -9.72 -7.12
CA ASN A 60 -5.68 -8.40 -6.57
C ASN A 60 -6.14 -8.28 -5.11
N GLY A 61 -5.30 -7.68 -4.25
CA GLY A 61 -5.69 -7.26 -2.90
C GLY A 61 -6.64 -6.04 -2.90
N CYS A 62 -7.10 -5.63 -1.72
CA CYS A 62 -7.99 -4.46 -1.60
C CYS A 62 -7.31 -3.16 -2.06
N LEU A 63 -6.06 -2.89 -1.65
CA LEU A 63 -5.29 -1.72 -2.09
C LEU A 63 -5.01 -1.74 -3.60
N HIS A 64 -4.72 -2.91 -4.18
CA HIS A 64 -4.57 -3.06 -5.63
C HIS A 64 -5.83 -2.63 -6.39
N VAL A 65 -7.00 -3.10 -5.92
CA VAL A 65 -8.29 -2.76 -6.54
C VAL A 65 -8.54 -1.27 -6.37
N ALA A 66 -8.44 -0.72 -5.16
CA ALA A 66 -8.67 0.70 -4.91
C ALA A 66 -7.74 1.59 -5.77
N ALA A 67 -6.45 1.26 -5.86
CA ALA A 67 -5.49 1.96 -6.70
C ALA A 67 -5.78 1.84 -8.21
N THR A 68 -6.31 0.69 -8.67
CA THR A 68 -6.69 0.49 -10.08
C THR A 68 -7.85 1.38 -10.49
N TYR A 69 -8.81 1.62 -9.59
CA TYR A 69 -9.99 2.44 -9.85
C TYR A 69 -9.82 3.92 -9.46
N GLY A 70 -8.71 4.27 -8.81
CA GLY A 70 -8.47 5.63 -8.36
C GLY A 70 -9.30 6.03 -7.14
N SER A 71 -9.67 5.07 -6.30
CA SER A 71 -10.58 5.26 -5.17
C SER A 71 -9.87 5.91 -3.98
N PHE A 72 -9.58 7.20 -4.11
CA PHE A 72 -8.72 7.97 -3.21
C PHE A 72 -9.14 7.86 -1.74
N GLU A 73 -10.40 8.15 -1.43
CA GLU A 73 -10.91 8.18 -0.06
C GLU A 73 -10.94 6.78 0.56
N VAL A 74 -11.18 5.74 -0.24
CA VAL A 74 -11.09 4.35 0.24
C VAL A 74 -9.64 3.95 0.49
N ILE A 75 -8.67 4.40 -0.32
CA ILE A 75 -7.25 4.12 -0.07
C ILE A 75 -6.83 4.74 1.27
N ASP A 76 -7.22 5.99 1.53
CA ASP A 76 -6.95 6.69 2.79
C ASP A 76 -7.46 5.87 4.00
N MET A 77 -8.73 5.48 3.97
CA MET A 77 -9.35 4.67 5.02
C MET A 77 -8.68 3.30 5.21
N LEU A 78 -8.22 2.66 4.13
CA LEU A 78 -7.51 1.39 4.20
C LEU A 78 -6.14 1.58 4.86
N LEU A 79 -5.37 2.59 4.44
CA LEU A 79 -4.03 2.87 4.97
C LEU A 79 -4.05 3.24 6.46
N ASP A 80 -5.18 3.75 6.97
CA ASP A 80 -5.40 3.99 8.40
C ASP A 80 -5.58 2.71 9.24
N GLN A 81 -5.77 1.53 8.61
CA GLN A 81 -5.96 0.28 9.33
C GLN A 81 -4.62 -0.29 9.83
N GLU A 82 -4.51 -0.46 11.15
CA GLU A 82 -3.33 -1.09 11.77
C GLU A 82 -3.12 -2.51 11.23
N GLY A 83 -1.88 -2.84 10.86
CA GLY A 83 -1.52 -4.17 10.38
C GLY A 83 -1.89 -4.46 8.93
N LEU A 84 -2.42 -3.48 8.18
CA LEU A 84 -2.61 -3.62 6.73
C LEU A 84 -1.26 -3.81 6.03
N GLU A 85 -1.16 -4.83 5.18
CA GLU A 85 -0.04 -4.99 4.26
C GLU A 85 -0.21 -4.01 3.09
N ILE A 86 0.85 -3.24 2.79
CA ILE A 86 0.81 -2.15 1.80
C ILE A 86 1.65 -2.42 0.54
N ASP A 87 2.51 -3.44 0.60
CA ASP A 87 3.45 -3.82 -0.45
C ASP A 87 3.20 -5.25 -0.95
N GLU A 88 2.02 -5.80 -0.70
CA GLU A 88 1.66 -7.12 -1.20
C GLU A 88 1.69 -7.12 -2.73
N ILE A 89 2.00 -8.27 -3.33
CA ILE A 89 2.05 -8.41 -4.79
C ILE A 89 0.84 -9.17 -5.31
N ASP A 90 0.27 -8.69 -6.41
CA ASP A 90 -0.82 -9.40 -7.08
C ASP A 90 -0.38 -10.76 -7.65
N ARG A 91 -1.35 -11.61 -7.97
CA ARG A 91 -1.08 -12.95 -8.49
C ARG A 91 -0.57 -12.96 -9.94
N MET A 92 -1.08 -12.07 -10.78
CA MET A 92 -0.91 -12.16 -12.24
C MET A 92 0.43 -11.57 -12.70
N GLU A 93 0.67 -10.32 -12.31
CA GLU A 93 1.77 -9.48 -12.75
C GLU A 93 2.80 -9.25 -11.63
N GLN A 94 2.53 -9.70 -10.40
CA GLN A 94 3.31 -9.36 -9.21
C GLN A 94 3.47 -7.85 -9.04
N ASP A 95 2.49 -7.08 -9.54
CA ASP A 95 2.41 -5.64 -9.29
C ASP A 95 2.10 -5.43 -7.81
N THR A 96 2.66 -4.39 -7.19
CA THR A 96 2.23 -3.86 -5.88
C THR A 96 1.08 -2.85 -6.05
N PRO A 97 0.41 -2.39 -4.98
CA PRO A 97 -0.56 -1.30 -5.08
C PRO A 97 0.01 -0.04 -5.75
N LEU A 98 1.28 0.28 -5.49
CA LEU A 98 1.97 1.42 -6.11
C LEU A 98 2.15 1.24 -7.63
N HIS A 99 2.37 0.02 -8.13
CA HIS A 99 2.37 -0.24 -9.58
C HIS A 99 0.97 0.01 -10.18
N LYS A 100 -0.10 -0.43 -9.51
CA LYS A 100 -1.48 -0.19 -9.96
C LYS A 100 -1.81 1.30 -10.01
N ALA A 101 -1.40 2.07 -8.99
CA ALA A 101 -1.59 3.51 -8.96
C ALA A 101 -0.90 4.20 -10.16
N VAL A 102 0.35 3.83 -10.48
CA VAL A 102 1.05 4.36 -11.66
C VAL A 102 0.31 4.04 -12.97
N ARG A 103 -0.19 2.81 -13.12
CA ARG A 103 -0.98 2.42 -14.30
C ARG A 103 -2.28 3.20 -14.39
N TYR A 104 -2.94 3.45 -13.26
CA TYR A 104 -4.12 4.32 -13.18
C TYR A 104 -3.78 5.73 -13.67
N VAL A 105 -2.73 6.37 -13.16
CA VAL A 105 -2.33 7.72 -13.62
C VAL A 105 -2.06 7.74 -15.13
N ASN A 106 -1.40 6.72 -15.68
CA ASN A 106 -1.14 6.60 -17.11
C ASN A 106 -2.42 6.46 -17.95
N SER A 107 -3.51 5.95 -17.37
CA SER A 107 -4.81 5.82 -18.04
C SER A 107 -5.60 7.13 -18.07
N LEU A 108 -5.23 8.10 -17.25
CA LEU A 108 -5.88 9.41 -17.17
C LEU A 108 -5.42 10.36 -18.27
N GLU A 109 -6.31 11.28 -18.62
CA GLU A 109 -5.95 12.44 -19.42
C GLU A 109 -4.93 13.32 -18.70
N LYS A 110 -4.03 13.97 -19.47
CA LYS A 110 -2.93 14.78 -18.91
C LYS A 110 -3.40 15.89 -17.98
N SER A 111 -4.55 16.49 -18.26
CA SER A 111 -5.15 17.53 -17.44
C SER A 111 -5.62 17.02 -16.07
N VAL A 112 -5.80 15.70 -15.92
CA VAL A 112 -6.31 15.06 -14.70
C VAL A 112 -5.19 14.38 -13.91
N TRP A 113 -3.98 14.23 -14.48
CA TRP A 113 -2.82 13.65 -13.79
C TRP A 113 -2.60 14.13 -12.35
N PRO A 114 -2.78 15.42 -11.99
CA PRO A 114 -2.64 15.87 -10.60
C PRO A 114 -3.52 15.10 -9.59
N HIS A 115 -4.71 14.65 -9.99
CA HIS A 115 -5.57 13.83 -9.12
C HIS A 115 -4.97 12.44 -8.90
N GLY A 116 -4.44 11.82 -9.96
CA GLY A 116 -3.74 10.54 -9.87
C GLY A 116 -2.43 10.64 -9.07
N HIS A 117 -1.74 11.78 -9.14
CA HIS A 117 -0.55 12.04 -8.34
C HIS A 117 -0.86 11.99 -6.83
N SER A 118 -2.01 12.50 -6.39
CA SER A 118 -2.40 12.44 -4.98
C SER A 118 -2.46 11.01 -4.44
N ILE A 119 -2.90 10.04 -5.25
CA ILE A 119 -2.93 8.62 -4.86
C ILE A 119 -1.51 8.06 -4.72
N VAL A 120 -0.63 8.37 -5.68
CA VAL A 120 0.76 7.91 -5.63
C VAL A 120 1.50 8.53 -4.45
N ALA A 121 1.24 9.80 -4.15
CA ALA A 121 1.80 10.50 -2.99
C ALA A 121 1.35 9.83 -1.69
N MET A 122 0.04 9.59 -1.53
CA MET A 122 -0.53 8.92 -0.36
C MET A 122 0.10 7.55 -0.09
N LEU A 123 0.26 6.72 -1.14
CA LEU A 123 0.91 5.41 -1.00
C LEU A 123 2.40 5.53 -0.61
N LEU A 124 3.12 6.48 -1.19
CA LEU A 124 4.53 6.73 -0.82
C LEU A 124 4.66 7.24 0.62
N ASP A 125 3.77 8.14 1.04
CA ASP A 125 3.75 8.72 2.39
C ASP A 125 3.38 7.67 3.45
N ALA A 126 2.54 6.69 3.09
CA ALA A 126 2.24 5.51 3.91
C ALA A 126 3.40 4.50 3.97
N GLY A 127 4.46 4.70 3.19
CA GLY A 127 5.67 3.90 3.24
C GLY A 127 5.73 2.73 2.25
N CYS A 128 4.86 2.69 1.22
CA CYS A 128 4.99 1.69 0.15
C CYS A 128 6.36 1.79 -0.52
N ASP A 129 7.04 0.65 -0.75
CA ASP A 129 8.39 0.63 -1.33
C ASP A 129 8.35 0.79 -2.87
N PRO A 130 8.80 1.94 -3.43
CA PRO A 130 8.86 2.16 -4.87
C PRO A 130 9.97 1.38 -5.58
N ARG A 131 10.75 0.57 -4.86
CA ARG A 131 11.87 -0.21 -5.42
C ARG A 131 11.49 -1.65 -5.75
N ILE A 132 10.33 -2.11 -5.29
CA ILE A 132 9.84 -3.47 -5.57
C ILE A 132 9.66 -3.64 -7.07
N ARG A 133 10.11 -4.79 -7.59
CA ARG A 133 10.00 -5.13 -9.00
C ARG A 133 8.90 -6.15 -9.21
N ASN A 134 8.03 -5.86 -10.16
CA ASN A 134 6.99 -6.79 -10.59
C ASN A 134 7.56 -7.99 -11.38
N LYS A 135 6.68 -8.83 -11.93
CA LYS A 135 7.03 -10.02 -12.71
C LYS A 135 7.86 -9.71 -13.95
N ALA A 136 7.61 -8.55 -14.58
CA ALA A 136 8.39 -8.05 -15.71
C ALA A 136 9.75 -7.44 -15.29
N LYS A 137 10.10 -7.54 -14.00
CA LYS A 137 11.29 -6.94 -13.37
C LYS A 137 11.28 -5.42 -13.42
N LEU A 138 10.10 -4.81 -13.54
CA LEU A 138 9.96 -3.37 -13.60
C LEU A 138 9.53 -2.82 -12.24
N LYS A 139 10.12 -1.69 -11.84
CA LYS A 139 9.66 -0.86 -10.73
C LYS A 139 8.51 0.05 -11.17
N PRO A 140 7.75 0.66 -10.24
CA PRO A 140 6.70 1.63 -10.58
C PRO A 140 7.18 2.78 -11.48
N ILE A 141 8.36 3.36 -11.22
CA ILE A 141 8.90 4.48 -12.03
C ILE A 141 9.20 4.09 -13.49
N GLU A 142 9.50 2.80 -13.74
CA GLU A 142 9.76 2.27 -15.08
C GLU A 142 8.45 2.07 -15.87
N LEU A 143 7.30 2.03 -15.19
CA LEU A 143 5.98 2.01 -15.81
C LEU A 143 5.40 3.41 -16.09
N ALA A 144 5.88 4.45 -15.39
CA ALA A 144 5.33 5.81 -15.51
C ALA A 144 5.56 6.41 -16.91
N ASP A 145 4.52 7.06 -17.47
CA ASP A 145 4.61 7.75 -18.76
C ASP A 145 5.81 8.71 -18.77
N PRO A 146 6.74 8.64 -19.75
CA PRO A 146 7.94 9.46 -19.78
C PRO A 146 7.63 10.97 -19.87
N ARG A 147 6.44 11.35 -20.32
CA ARG A 147 5.98 12.75 -20.40
C ARG A 147 5.43 13.25 -19.07
N ASN A 148 5.11 12.36 -18.12
CA ASN A 148 4.65 12.71 -16.78
C ASN A 148 5.86 12.89 -15.85
N THR A 149 6.57 14.00 -16.04
CA THR A 149 7.80 14.30 -15.29
C THR A 149 7.56 14.41 -13.78
N GLU A 150 6.37 14.86 -13.37
CA GLU A 150 6.01 15.00 -11.96
C GLU A 150 5.84 13.64 -11.29
N LEU A 151 5.10 12.71 -11.91
CA LEU A 151 4.96 11.35 -11.40
C LEU A 151 6.32 10.66 -11.23
N ARG A 152 7.20 10.82 -12.23
CA ARG A 152 8.55 10.27 -12.19
C ARG A 152 9.38 10.88 -11.08
N SER A 153 9.29 12.20 -10.90
CA SER A 153 9.97 12.94 -9.84
C SER A 153 9.54 12.46 -8.45
N MET A 154 8.23 12.28 -8.23
CA MET A 154 7.70 11.74 -6.97
C MET A 154 8.23 10.34 -6.66
N LEU A 155 8.16 9.42 -7.62
CA LEU A 155 8.65 8.05 -7.44
C LEU A 155 10.16 8.01 -7.20
N GLN A 156 10.93 8.83 -7.92
CA GLN A 156 12.37 8.93 -7.72
C GLN A 156 12.72 9.47 -6.33
N LYS A 157 12.00 10.49 -5.85
CA LYS A 157 12.16 11.00 -4.47
C LYS A 157 11.82 9.92 -3.44
N GLY A 158 10.74 9.16 -3.65
CA GLY A 158 10.38 8.03 -2.81
C GLY A 158 11.50 6.98 -2.72
N GLU A 159 12.10 6.61 -3.85
CA GLU A 159 13.24 5.68 -3.87
C GLU A 159 14.43 6.20 -3.07
N VAL A 160 14.77 7.49 -3.22
CA VAL A 160 15.87 8.13 -2.50
C VAL A 160 15.58 8.20 -1.00
N SER A 161 14.36 8.56 -0.61
CA SER A 161 13.93 8.59 0.79
C SER A 161 14.14 7.24 1.47
N MET A 162 13.70 6.15 0.82
CA MET A 162 13.85 4.79 1.34
C MET A 162 15.31 4.29 1.39
N LEU A 163 16.21 4.86 0.58
CA LEU A 163 17.64 4.57 0.69
C LEU A 163 18.25 5.28 1.90
N MET A 164 17.92 6.54 2.13
CA MET A 164 18.47 7.33 3.25
C MET A 164 17.95 6.85 4.61
N SER A 165 16.69 6.41 4.68
CA SER A 165 16.13 5.82 5.92
C SER A 165 16.78 4.48 6.30
N GLY A 166 17.37 3.77 5.33
CA GLY A 166 18.08 2.51 5.56
C GLY A 166 19.56 2.65 5.88
N ASP A 167 20.13 3.86 5.76
CA ASP A 167 21.57 4.15 5.88
C ASP A 167 21.90 4.99 7.12
N VAL A 168 21.03 4.97 8.14
CA VAL A 168 21.41 5.43 9.49
C VAL A 168 22.39 4.40 10.04
N VAL A 169 23.65 4.57 9.70
CA VAL A 169 24.77 3.96 10.42
C VAL A 169 24.60 4.29 11.90
N GLU A 170 24.30 3.28 12.71
CA GLU A 170 24.63 3.31 14.12
C GLU A 170 26.15 3.49 14.17
N ASP A 171 26.62 4.71 14.48
CA ASP A 171 27.99 4.93 14.95
C ASP A 171 28.11 4.26 16.33
N ASP A 172 28.09 2.93 16.34
CA ASP A 172 28.46 2.12 17.48
C ASP A 172 29.99 2.04 17.55
N ASP A 173 30.49 2.67 18.61
CA ASP A 173 31.67 2.28 19.37
C ASP A 173 33.05 2.37 18.68
N ASP A 174 33.79 3.40 19.06
CA ASP A 174 35.18 3.16 19.47
C ASP A 174 35.41 3.89 20.81
N GLY A 175 35.12 3.17 21.90
CA GLY A 175 35.50 3.54 23.26
C GLY A 175 37.00 3.87 23.41
N PRO A 176 37.41 4.43 24.57
CA PRO A 176 38.74 4.98 24.74
C PRO A 176 39.79 3.87 24.76
N THR A 177 40.60 3.78 23.71
CA THR A 177 41.79 2.94 23.70
C THR A 177 42.85 3.55 24.60
N GLY A 178 42.81 3.15 25.87
CA GLY A 178 43.96 3.26 26.75
C GLY A 178 45.06 2.34 26.26
N SER A 179 46.26 2.87 26.05
CA SER A 179 47.49 2.12 26.22
C SER A 179 48.66 3.05 26.54
N ALA A 180 49.38 2.61 27.56
CA ALA A 180 50.47 3.30 28.22
C ALA A 180 51.66 3.49 27.28
N SER A 181 52.42 4.57 27.52
CA SER A 181 53.79 4.67 27.07
C SER A 181 54.64 5.16 28.24
N ASP A 182 55.26 4.18 28.89
CA ASP A 182 56.49 4.35 29.67
C ASP A 182 57.61 4.80 28.73
N SER A 183 58.39 5.81 29.12
CA SER A 183 59.78 6.01 28.68
C SER A 183 60.50 7.01 29.61
N ASP A 184 61.48 6.46 30.34
CA ASP A 184 62.65 7.05 31.04
C ASP A 184 62.50 8.29 31.94
#